data_AF-A0A8J7GHQ6-F1
#
_entry.id   AF-A0A8J7GHQ6-F1
#
_cell.length_a   1.000
_cell.length_b   1.000
_cell.length_c   1.000
_cell.angle_alpha   90.00
_cell.angle_beta   90.00
_cell.angle_gamma   90.00
#
_symmetry.space_group_name_H-M   'P 1'
#
loop_
_entity.id
_entity.type
_entity.pdbx_description
1 polymer ?
#
loop_
_entity_poly.entity_id
_entity_poly.type
_entity_poly.pdbx_seq_one_letter_code
_entity_poly.pdbx_strand_id
1 'polypeptide(L)'
;MSDTSETTSVGPVIGILDTTRPDPTTGGCQPFGLELLAADGTLVPQNWMTAQGSFELRHDGTGWVVTGGLLSEAMVHRLARTGNYAITVPTLFCDEDLDPAICYQLMPVPGPEPSWILARTASPL
;
A
#
# COMPACT_ATOMS: atom_id res chain seq x y z
N MET A 1 19.65 4.59 -31.27
CA MET A 1 18.74 3.75 -30.46
C MET A 1 18.27 4.65 -29.33
N SER A 2 17.03 5.11 -29.38
CA SER A 2 16.49 6.04 -28.39
C SER A 2 16.04 5.23 -27.19
N ASP A 3 16.77 5.39 -26.09
CA ASP A 3 16.40 4.88 -24.78
C ASP A 3 15.11 5.61 -24.37
N THR A 4 13.98 4.93 -24.49
CA THR A 4 12.69 5.46 -24.04
C THR A 4 12.59 5.06 -22.58
N SER A 5 13.21 5.86 -21.70
CA SER A 5 12.95 5.79 -20.28
C SER A 5 11.48 6.15 -20.07
N GLU A 6 10.63 5.12 -20.01
CA GLU A 6 9.24 5.21 -19.62
C GLU A 6 9.22 5.77 -18.19
N THR A 7 9.18 7.09 -18.09
CA THR A 7 9.04 7.78 -16.82
C THR A 7 7.58 7.58 -16.44
N THR A 8 7.30 6.55 -15.64
CA THR A 8 5.99 6.35 -15.03
C THR A 8 5.62 7.66 -14.36
N SER A 9 4.70 8.40 -14.98
CA SER A 9 4.31 9.73 -14.50
C SER A 9 3.48 9.52 -13.24
N VAL A 10 4.13 9.75 -12.10
CA VAL A 10 3.46 9.75 -10.79
C VAL A 10 2.45 10.89 -10.81
N GLY A 11 1.16 10.56 -10.68
CA GLY A 11 0.08 11.52 -10.61
C GLY A 11 0.10 12.32 -9.29
N PRO A 12 -0.90 13.18 -9.05
CA PRO A 12 -0.96 13.95 -7.82
C PRO A 12 -0.95 13.04 -6.58
N VAL A 13 -0.26 13.49 -5.54
CA VAL A 13 -0.35 12.91 -4.20
C VAL A 13 -1.78 13.10 -3.70
N ILE A 14 -2.41 12.02 -3.26
CA ILE A 14 -3.81 12.03 -2.82
C ILE A 14 -3.99 11.70 -1.33
N GLY A 15 -2.95 11.21 -0.65
CA GLY A 15 -3.04 10.96 0.79
C GLY A 15 -1.85 10.22 1.39
N ILE A 16 -1.96 9.94 2.69
CA ILE A 16 -1.07 9.05 3.45
C ILE A 16 -1.87 7.85 3.91
N LEU A 17 -1.30 6.66 3.82
CA LEU A 17 -1.91 5.42 4.24
C LEU A 17 -2.01 5.34 5.77
N ASP A 18 -3.22 5.10 6.33
CA ASP A 18 -3.37 4.89 7.78
C ASP A 18 -2.83 3.53 8.16
N THR A 19 -1.66 3.54 8.79
CA THR A 19 -1.02 2.33 9.26
C THR A 19 -1.21 2.13 10.76
N THR A 20 -2.23 2.71 11.41
CA THR A 20 -2.43 2.54 12.85
C THR A 20 -3.50 1.51 13.20
N ARG A 21 -3.23 0.67 14.22
CA ARG A 21 -4.21 -0.27 14.81
C ARG A 21 -4.58 0.21 16.20
N PRO A 22 -5.88 0.30 16.55
CA PRO A 22 -6.29 0.44 17.94
C PRO A 22 -5.79 -0.77 18.74
N ASP A 23 -5.09 -0.51 19.84
CA ASP A 23 -4.58 -1.51 20.76
C ASP A 23 -5.57 -1.64 21.94
N PRO A 24 -6.40 -2.70 21.97
CA PRO A 24 -7.35 -2.89 23.06
C PRO A 24 -6.67 -3.18 24.41
N THR A 25 -5.37 -3.51 24.41
CA THR A 25 -4.58 -3.81 25.61
C THR A 25 -3.84 -2.59 26.18
N THR A 26 -3.41 -1.64 25.36
CA THR A 26 -2.72 -0.42 25.83
C THR A 26 -3.56 0.85 25.75
N GLY A 27 -4.71 0.81 25.08
CA GLY A 27 -5.56 1.99 24.83
C GLY A 27 -4.93 2.99 23.85
N GLY A 28 -3.80 2.65 23.23
CA GLY A 28 -3.10 3.45 22.22
C GLY A 28 -3.33 2.96 20.80
N CYS A 29 -2.69 3.62 19.84
CA CYS A 29 -2.58 3.13 18.47
C CYS A 29 -1.20 2.51 18.29
N GLN A 30 -1.11 1.22 17.94
CA GLN A 30 0.16 0.68 17.46
C GLN A 30 0.35 1.09 15.99
N PRO A 31 1.57 1.45 15.56
CA PRO A 31 1.89 1.41 14.15
C PRO A 31 1.64 -0.02 13.64
N PHE A 32 1.35 -0.20 12.35
CA PHE A 32 1.03 -1.45 11.65
C PHE A 32 -0.43 -1.97 11.64
N GLY A 33 -1.45 -1.10 11.68
CA GLY A 33 -2.86 -1.48 11.44
C GLY A 33 -3.22 -1.95 10.03
N LEU A 34 -2.30 -1.79 9.08
CA LEU A 34 -2.34 -2.47 7.79
C LEU A 34 -1.28 -3.56 7.75
N GLU A 35 -1.74 -4.76 7.44
CA GLU A 35 -0.96 -5.97 7.32
C GLU A 35 -0.93 -6.40 5.85
N LEU A 36 0.02 -7.24 5.49
CA LEU A 36 0.07 -7.85 4.17
C LEU A 36 -0.08 -9.36 4.32
N LEU A 37 -1.05 -9.95 3.64
CA LEU A 37 -1.29 -11.39 3.63
C LEU A 37 -0.88 -11.96 2.27
N ALA A 38 -0.20 -13.09 2.28
CA ALA A 38 -0.03 -13.90 1.08
C ALA A 38 -1.37 -14.56 0.70
N ALA A 39 -1.43 -15.11 -0.53
CA ALA A 39 -2.64 -15.74 -1.06
C ALA A 39 -3.17 -16.91 -0.19
N ASP A 40 -2.29 -17.55 0.59
CA ASP A 40 -2.62 -18.63 1.52
C ASP A 40 -3.12 -18.12 2.89
N GLY A 41 -3.21 -16.81 3.09
CA GLY A 41 -3.60 -16.18 4.34
C GLY A 41 -2.45 -16.01 5.34
N THR A 42 -1.23 -16.39 4.98
CA THR A 42 -0.05 -16.22 5.84
C THR A 42 0.31 -14.74 5.95
N LEU A 43 0.56 -14.26 7.18
CA LEU A 43 1.05 -12.92 7.42
C LEU A 43 2.46 -12.76 6.84
N VAL A 44 2.60 -11.85 5.88
CA VAL A 44 3.90 -11.44 5.35
C VAL A 44 4.54 -10.51 6.38
N PRO A 45 5.77 -10.79 6.85
CA PRO A 45 6.42 -10.00 7.89
C PRO A 45 6.44 -8.50 7.55
N GLN A 46 6.23 -7.67 8.57
CA GLN A 46 5.99 -6.20 8.54
C GLN A 46 7.05 -5.35 7.82
N ASN A 47 8.15 -5.94 7.34
CA ASN A 47 9.26 -5.21 6.73
C ASN A 47 8.97 -4.67 5.31
N TRP A 48 7.79 -4.99 4.74
CA TRP A 48 7.37 -4.40 3.45
C TRP A 48 7.11 -2.89 3.56
N MET A 49 6.82 -2.40 4.77
CA MET A 49 6.62 -0.97 5.02
C MET A 49 7.92 -0.29 5.50
N THR A 50 8.83 -0.97 6.20
CA THR A 50 9.99 -0.37 6.89
C THR A 50 11.20 -0.01 6.02
N ALA A 51 10.96 0.58 4.85
CA ALA A 51 11.95 1.19 3.96
C ALA A 51 12.51 0.30 2.84
N GLN A 52 12.64 0.96 1.68
CA GLN A 52 13.20 0.51 0.40
C GLN A 52 12.22 -0.21 -0.52
N GLY A 53 11.41 0.60 -1.19
CA GLY A 53 10.60 0.17 -2.32
C GLY A 53 9.44 1.13 -2.55
N SER A 54 9.19 1.49 -3.81
CA SER A 54 7.87 1.95 -4.21
C SER A 54 7.02 0.70 -4.49
N PHE A 55 5.78 0.71 -4.01
CA PHE A 55 4.83 -0.36 -4.25
C PHE A 55 3.71 0.12 -5.16
N GLU A 56 3.14 -0.80 -5.92
CA GLU A 56 1.90 -0.57 -6.63
C GLU A 56 0.75 -1.21 -5.84
N LEU A 57 -0.37 -0.50 -5.79
CA LEU A 57 -1.60 -0.92 -5.16
C LEU A 57 -2.69 -0.97 -6.22
N ARG A 58 -3.28 -2.15 -6.42
CA ARG A 58 -4.36 -2.39 -7.39
C ARG A 58 -5.48 -3.22 -6.79
N HIS A 59 -6.72 -2.88 -7.06
CA HIS A 59 -7.85 -3.73 -6.67
C HIS A 59 -8.13 -4.79 -7.74
N ASP A 60 -8.41 -6.02 -7.34
CA ASP A 60 -8.72 -7.13 -8.28
C ASP A 60 -10.14 -7.70 -8.13
N GLY A 61 -11.00 -7.00 -7.38
CA GLY A 61 -12.37 -7.41 -7.09
C GLY A 61 -12.52 -8.20 -5.79
N THR A 62 -11.44 -8.81 -5.27
CA THR A 62 -11.46 -9.51 -3.97
C THR A 62 -10.82 -8.67 -2.86
N GLY A 63 -9.85 -7.83 -3.21
CA GLY A 63 -9.26 -6.87 -2.29
C GLY A 63 -8.10 -6.13 -2.95
N TRP A 64 -7.41 -5.32 -2.16
CA TRP A 64 -6.26 -4.56 -2.62
C TRP A 64 -5.00 -5.41 -2.66
N VAL A 65 -4.43 -5.57 -3.84
CA VAL A 65 -3.19 -6.30 -4.13
C VAL A 65 -2.02 -5.32 -4.10
N VAL A 66 -0.93 -5.72 -3.45
CA VAL A 66 0.32 -4.97 -3.37
C VAL A 66 1.42 -5.69 -4.15
N THR A 67 2.09 -4.99 -5.05
CA THR A 67 3.23 -5.49 -5.82
C THR A 67 4.41 -4.52 -5.77
N GLY A 68 5.59 -4.97 -6.20
CA GLY A 68 6.80 -4.15 -6.23
C GLY A 68 7.62 -4.15 -4.94
N GLY A 69 8.59 -3.24 -4.86
CA GLY A 69 9.57 -3.20 -3.78
C GLY A 69 10.32 -4.53 -3.62
N LEU A 70 10.30 -5.09 -2.41
CA LEU A 70 10.96 -6.35 -2.06
C LEU A 70 9.99 -7.56 -2.08
N LEU A 71 8.76 -7.38 -2.53
CA LEU A 71 7.77 -8.45 -2.59
C LEU A 71 8.11 -9.42 -3.74
N SER A 72 7.83 -10.71 -3.52
CA SER A 72 8.02 -11.71 -4.56
C SER A 72 6.93 -11.56 -5.62
N GLU A 73 7.31 -11.41 -6.89
CA GLU A 73 6.34 -11.38 -8.01
C GLU A 73 5.64 -12.73 -8.22
N ALA A 74 6.19 -13.82 -7.66
CA ALA A 74 5.60 -15.15 -7.74
C ALA A 74 4.42 -15.34 -6.77
N MET A 75 4.20 -14.41 -5.84
CA MET A 75 3.15 -14.49 -4.84
C MET A 75 2.24 -13.27 -4.89
N VAL A 76 0.93 -13.52 -4.79
CA VAL A 76 -0.05 -12.44 -4.63
C VAL A 76 -0.06 -12.02 -3.17
N HIS A 77 0.16 -10.74 -2.94
CA HIS A 77 0.12 -10.13 -1.62
C HIS A 77 -1.05 -9.15 -1.53
N ARG A 78 -1.83 -9.22 -0.45
CA ARG A 78 -3.04 -8.41 -0.26
C ARG A 78 -2.99 -7.62 1.03
N LEU A 79 -3.48 -6.38 0.97
CA LEU A 79 -3.72 -5.61 2.18
C LEU A 79 -4.77 -6.29 3.05
N ALA A 80 -4.50 -6.28 4.35
CA ALA A 80 -5.41 -6.77 5.37
C ALA A 80 -5.44 -5.82 6.55
N ARG A 81 -6.57 -5.81 7.26
CA ARG A 81 -6.74 -5.13 8.55
C ARG A 81 -7.32 -6.13 9.53
N THR A 82 -6.65 -6.33 10.66
CA THR A 82 -7.05 -7.27 11.71
C THR A 82 -7.25 -8.71 11.18
N GLY A 83 -6.34 -9.19 10.32
CA GLY A 83 -6.41 -10.53 9.74
C GLY A 83 -7.48 -10.75 8.67
N ASN A 84 -8.23 -9.72 8.23
CA ASN A 84 -9.20 -9.81 7.14
C ASN A 84 -8.73 -8.96 5.95
N TYR A 85 -8.99 -9.40 4.72
CA TYR A 85 -8.65 -8.61 3.53
C TYR A 85 -9.31 -7.24 3.58
N ALA A 86 -8.50 -6.21 3.37
CA ALA A 86 -8.96 -4.85 3.29
C ALA A 86 -9.67 -4.67 1.94
N ILE A 87 -10.98 -4.40 2.00
CA ILE A 87 -11.79 -4.00 0.85
C ILE A 87 -11.81 -2.47 0.69
N THR A 88 -11.66 -1.74 1.80
CA THR A 88 -11.41 -0.30 1.84
C THR A 88 -10.04 -0.06 2.45
N VAL A 89 -9.36 0.97 1.95
CA VAL A 89 -8.04 1.36 2.43
C VAL A 89 -8.19 2.71 3.13
N PRO A 90 -8.13 2.75 4.47
CA PRO A 90 -8.22 4.00 5.20
C PRO A 90 -6.97 4.82 4.92
N THR A 91 -7.18 6.08 4.58
CA THR A 91 -6.12 7.06 4.39
C THR A 91 -6.34 8.20 5.38
N LEU A 92 -5.25 8.77 5.90
CA LEU A 92 -5.30 9.80 6.94
C LEU A 92 -5.61 11.20 6.38
N PHE A 93 -5.41 11.41 5.08
CA PHE A 93 -5.56 12.72 4.42
C PHE A 93 -6.26 12.66 3.04
N CYS A 94 -6.86 11.52 2.68
CA CYS A 94 -7.82 11.49 1.58
C CYS A 94 -9.21 11.48 2.20
N ASP A 95 -10.04 12.44 1.83
CA ASP A 95 -11.44 12.51 2.28
C ASP A 95 -12.32 11.44 1.58
N GLU A 96 -11.72 10.55 0.76
CA GLU A 96 -12.42 9.57 -0.06
C GLU A 96 -11.76 8.18 0.04
N ASP A 97 -12.58 7.13 -0.04
CA ASP A 97 -12.12 5.76 -0.26
C ASP A 97 -11.37 5.67 -1.61
N LEU A 98 -10.34 4.83 -1.68
CA LEU A 98 -9.63 4.59 -2.93
C LEU A 98 -10.57 3.98 -3.98
N ASP A 99 -10.53 4.52 -5.20
CA ASP A 99 -11.26 4.03 -6.35
C ASP A 99 -10.63 2.71 -6.84
N PRO A 100 -11.36 1.57 -6.78
CA PRO A 100 -10.83 0.27 -7.19
C PRO A 100 -10.49 0.18 -8.69
N ALA A 101 -10.95 1.13 -9.52
CA ALA A 101 -10.60 1.19 -10.94
C ALA A 101 -9.23 1.86 -11.20
N ILE A 102 -8.63 2.47 -10.17
CA ILE A 102 -7.37 3.20 -10.28
C ILE A 102 -6.24 2.38 -9.65
N CYS A 103 -5.09 2.37 -10.32
CA CYS A 103 -3.84 1.91 -9.73
C CYS A 103 -3.20 3.06 -8.95
N TYR A 104 -2.60 2.74 -7.81
CA TYR A 104 -1.92 3.70 -6.96
C TYR A 104 -0.48 3.29 -6.73
N GLN A 105 0.38 4.29 -6.53
CA GLN A 105 1.75 4.10 -6.12
C GLN A 105 1.91 4.51 -4.66
N LEU A 106 2.45 3.61 -3.86
CA LEU A 106 2.85 3.85 -2.47
C LEU A 106 4.35 4.12 -2.46
N MET A 107 4.75 5.34 -2.10
CA MET A 107 6.15 5.76 -2.09
C MET A 107 6.57 6.11 -0.67
N PRO A 108 7.74 5.62 -0.19
CA PRO A 108 8.24 5.99 1.12
C PRO A 108 8.64 7.46 1.13
N VAL A 109 8.22 8.18 2.17
CA VAL A 109 8.68 9.54 2.44
C VAL A 109 9.97 9.45 3.24
N PRO A 110 11.08 10.07 2.77
CA PRO A 110 12.29 10.17 3.57
C PRO A 110 12.02 10.94 4.86
N GLY A 111 12.26 10.30 6.01
CA GLY A 111 12.01 10.93 7.31
C GLY A 111 12.36 10.01 8.49
N PRO A 112 12.37 10.54 9.72
CA PRO A 112 12.63 9.75 10.93
C PRO A 112 11.47 8.80 11.27
N GLU A 113 10.28 9.06 10.74
CA GLU A 113 9.08 8.24 10.92
C GLU A 113 8.69 7.59 9.59
N PRO A 114 8.27 6.31 9.60
CA PRO A 114 7.81 5.63 8.40
C PRO A 114 6.49 6.25 7.94
N SER A 115 6.56 7.03 6.86
CA SER A 115 5.40 7.62 6.20
C SER A 115 5.40 7.22 4.73
N TRP A 116 4.21 7.02 4.15
CA TRP A 116 4.08 6.71 2.73
C TRP A 116 3.08 7.65 2.07
N ILE A 117 3.51 8.18 0.93
CA ILE A 117 2.66 8.94 0.03
C ILE A 117 1.94 7.95 -0.87
N LEU A 118 0.63 8.14 -0.99
CA LEU A 118 -0.17 7.50 -2.01
C LEU A 118 -0.38 8.48 -3.17
N ALA A 119 -0.02 8.07 -4.37
CA ALA A 119 -0.26 8.81 -5.60
C ALA A 119 -1.06 7.96 -6.59
N ARG A 120 -1.92 8.57 -7.38
CA ARG A 120 -2.54 7.87 -8.52
C ARG A 120 -1.44 7.58 -9.55
N THR A 121 -1.36 6.37 -10.07
CA THR A 121 -0.54 6.16 -11.28
C THR A 121 -1.32 6.70 -12.47
N ALA A 122 -0.63 7.34 -13.41
CA ALA A 122 -1.21 7.54 -14.74
C ALA A 122 -1.45 6.13 -15.29
N SER A 123 -2.72 5.72 -15.37
CA SER A 123 -3.14 4.34 -15.65
C SER A 123 -2.29 3.67 -16.73
N PRO A 124 -1.81 2.42 -16.53
CA PRO A 124 -1.56 1.58 -17.69
C PRO A 124 -2.93 1.22 -18.29
N LEU A 125 -3.12 1.59 -19.55
CA LEU A 125 -4.25 1.17 -20.39
C LEU A 125 -4.34 -0.36 -20.49
#